data_AF-A0A4Z2G7P9-F1
#
_entry.id   AF-A0A4Z2G7P9-F1
#
_cell.length_a   1.000
_cell.length_b   1.000
_cell.length_c   1.000
_cell.angle_alpha   90.00
_cell.angle_beta   90.00
_cell.angle_gamma   90.00
#
_symmetry.space_group_name_H-M   'P 1'
#
loop_
_entity.id
_entity.type
_entity.pdbx_description
1 polymer ?
#
loop_
_entity_poly.entity_id
_entity_poly.type
_entity_poly.pdbx_seq_one_letter_code
_entity_poly.pdbx_strand_id
1 'polypeptide(L)'
;MDSRQTRDTEDVRASSQTSPIKDRSDRLLDSALGRCLTSRHFFFSNLTLLKVLLWLVLLGLFVEIEFGLPFFVISLFYWLYQGFRSPAPREPGELSAYSVFNPDCQPLLGSVTAEQLEREMGYISILM
;
A
#
# COMPACT_ATOMS: atom_id res chain seq x y z
N MET A 1 53.07 -46.65 1.28
CA MET A 1 52.39 -45.42 0.83
C MET A 1 51.04 -45.85 0.32
N ASP A 2 50.05 -45.85 1.23
CA ASP A 2 49.04 -44.77 1.39
C ASP A 2 47.96 -44.89 0.30
N SER A 3 46.66 -44.81 0.54
CA SER A 3 45.84 -44.70 1.74
C SER A 3 44.39 -44.61 1.24
N ARG A 4 43.44 -45.15 2.02
CA ARG A 4 41.98 -44.96 1.98
C ARG A 4 41.22 -45.65 0.83
N GLN A 5 40.46 -46.73 1.04
CA GLN A 5 39.36 -46.98 2.01
C GLN A 5 38.03 -46.30 1.60
N THR A 6 37.15 -47.15 1.07
CA THR A 6 35.70 -47.27 1.36
C THR A 6 34.69 -46.24 0.85
N ARG A 7 33.55 -46.82 0.44
CA ARG A 7 32.18 -46.27 0.33
C ARG A 7 31.76 -45.73 -1.03
N ASP A 8 31.70 -46.63 -2.01
CA ASP A 8 30.72 -46.52 -3.11
C ASP A 8 29.40 -47.21 -2.71
N THR A 9 28.92 -46.90 -1.51
CA THR A 9 27.66 -47.43 -0.98
C THR A 9 26.89 -46.31 -0.30
N GLU A 10 26.52 -45.24 -1.02
CA GLU A 10 25.60 -44.26 -0.43
C GLU A 10 24.90 -43.27 -1.36
N ASP A 11 25.04 -43.31 -2.70
CA ASP A 11 24.40 -42.30 -3.57
C ASP A 11 23.24 -42.82 -4.46
N VAL A 12 22.57 -43.89 -4.02
CA VAL A 12 21.37 -44.44 -4.70
C VAL A 12 20.12 -44.36 -3.80
N ARG A 13 20.20 -43.68 -2.64
CA ARG A 13 19.05 -43.61 -1.71
C ARG A 13 18.94 -42.26 -1.02
N ALA A 14 18.72 -41.21 -1.80
CA ALA A 14 18.27 -39.92 -1.27
C ALA A 14 17.19 -39.24 -2.14
N SER A 15 16.39 -40.03 -2.87
CA SER A 15 15.14 -39.53 -3.49
C SER A 15 13.97 -40.44 -3.11
N SER A 16 13.83 -40.68 -1.81
CA SER A 16 12.60 -41.23 -1.24
C SER A 16 11.83 -40.11 -0.57
N GLN A 17 10.79 -39.67 -1.28
CA GLN A 17 9.45 -39.44 -0.72
C GLN A 17 9.33 -38.33 0.34
N THR A 18 9.23 -37.09 -0.14
CA THR A 18 8.47 -36.02 0.53
C THR A 18 7.54 -35.37 -0.49
N SER A 19 6.40 -36.02 -0.80
CA SER A 19 5.57 -35.55 -1.92
C SER A 19 4.05 -35.75 -1.87
N PRO A 20 3.39 -36.18 -0.78
CA PRO A 20 1.92 -36.02 -0.72
C PRO A 20 1.39 -35.23 0.49
N ILE A 21 2.16 -35.13 1.59
CA ILE A 21 1.70 -34.48 2.82
C ILE A 21 1.90 -32.96 2.79
N LYS A 22 2.99 -32.51 2.13
CA LYS A 22 3.28 -31.07 1.99
C LYS A 22 2.21 -30.37 1.16
N ASP A 23 1.93 -30.90 -0.05
CA ASP A 23 0.94 -30.45 -1.06
C ASP A 23 -0.54 -30.51 -0.60
N ARG A 24 -0.83 -31.24 0.47
CA ARG A 24 -2.17 -31.26 1.08
C ARG A 24 -2.34 -30.19 2.16
N SER A 25 -1.25 -29.85 2.85
CA SER A 25 -1.29 -28.95 4.01
C SER A 25 -1.38 -27.50 3.56
N ASP A 26 -0.57 -27.10 2.59
CA ASP A 26 -0.66 -25.85 1.81
C ASP A 26 -2.05 -25.68 1.15
N ARG A 27 -2.62 -26.70 0.49
CA ARG A 27 -4.00 -26.62 -0.03
C ARG A 27 -5.06 -26.35 1.06
N LEU A 28 -4.91 -26.93 2.24
CA LEU A 28 -5.82 -26.69 3.38
C LEU A 28 -5.62 -25.30 3.99
N LEU A 29 -4.37 -24.84 4.09
CA LEU A 29 -4.04 -23.49 4.55
C LEU A 29 -4.60 -22.43 3.59
N ASP A 30 -4.46 -22.61 2.28
CA ASP A 30 -5.04 -21.70 1.27
C ASP A 30 -6.57 -21.66 1.35
N SER A 31 -7.21 -22.79 1.64
CA SER A 31 -8.67 -22.87 1.80
C SER A 31 -9.17 -22.13 3.06
N ALA A 32 -8.43 -22.26 4.16
CA ALA A 32 -8.74 -21.62 5.43
C ALA A 32 -8.44 -20.11 5.40
N LEU A 33 -7.30 -19.73 4.83
CA LEU A 33 -6.92 -18.35 4.59
C LEU A 33 -7.91 -17.69 3.63
N GLY A 34 -8.27 -18.35 2.53
CA GLY A 34 -9.28 -17.87 1.59
C GLY A 34 -10.61 -17.58 2.29
N ARG A 35 -11.17 -18.52 3.06
CA ARG A 35 -12.41 -18.29 3.82
C ARG A 35 -12.29 -17.16 4.85
N CYS A 36 -11.17 -17.04 5.54
CA CYS A 36 -10.92 -15.98 6.51
C CYS A 36 -10.76 -14.61 5.84
N LEU A 37 -10.02 -14.55 4.73
CA LEU A 37 -9.81 -13.34 3.92
C LEU A 37 -11.13 -12.86 3.31
N THR A 38 -11.96 -13.75 2.77
CA THR A 38 -13.30 -13.40 2.27
C THR A 38 -14.19 -12.90 3.39
N SER A 39 -14.14 -13.51 4.59
CA SER A 39 -14.88 -13.05 5.76
C SER A 39 -14.45 -11.65 6.21
N ARG A 40 -13.14 -11.40 6.26
CA ARG A 40 -12.57 -10.11 6.64
C ARG A 40 -12.87 -9.04 5.60
N HIS A 41 -12.76 -9.37 4.32
CA HIS A 41 -13.11 -8.49 3.21
C HIS A 41 -14.60 -8.15 3.20
N PHE A 42 -15.47 -9.13 3.50
CA PHE A 42 -16.90 -8.89 3.65
C PHE A 42 -17.16 -7.89 4.78
N PHE A 43 -16.55 -8.06 5.95
CA PHE A 43 -16.71 -7.12 7.07
C PHE A 43 -16.26 -5.69 6.72
N PHE A 44 -15.09 -5.53 6.09
CA PHE A 44 -14.62 -4.22 5.62
C PHE A 44 -15.55 -3.63 4.55
N SER A 45 -16.02 -4.44 3.61
CA SER A 45 -16.96 -4.02 2.58
C SER A 45 -18.30 -3.58 3.15
N ASN A 46 -18.80 -4.23 4.20
CA ASN A 46 -20.03 -3.83 4.87
C ASN A 46 -19.85 -2.50 5.63
N LEU A 47 -18.71 -2.30 6.30
CA LEU A 47 -18.39 -1.05 6.99
C LEU A 47 -18.23 0.12 6.02
N THR A 48 -17.57 -0.08 4.87
CA THR A 48 -17.45 0.96 3.84
C THR A 48 -18.80 1.27 3.21
N LEU A 49 -19.62 0.26 2.92
CA LEU A 49 -20.98 0.45 2.42
C LEU A 49 -21.81 1.27 3.43
N LEU A 50 -21.80 0.90 4.71
CA LEU A 50 -22.51 1.64 5.75
C LEU A 50 -22.07 3.11 5.82
N LYS A 51 -20.77 3.39 5.73
CA LYS A 51 -20.25 4.77 5.68
C LYS A 51 -20.74 5.52 4.44
N VAL A 52 -20.74 4.89 3.27
CA VAL A 52 -21.24 5.51 2.02
C VAL A 52 -22.73 5.78 2.10
N LEU A 53 -23.51 4.83 2.62
CA LEU A 53 -24.95 5.01 2.82
C LEU A 53 -25.24 6.16 3.79
N LEU A 54 -24.53 6.20 4.93
CA LEU A 54 -24.64 7.29 5.90
C LEU A 54 -24.33 8.65 5.25
N TRP A 55 -23.28 8.69 4.43
CA TRP A 55 -22.92 9.91 3.70
C TRP A 55 -24.00 10.33 2.69
N LEU A 56 -24.61 9.39 1.96
CA LEU A 56 -25.72 9.66 1.05
C LEU A 56 -26.97 10.17 1.79
N VAL A 57 -27.28 9.62 2.95
CA VAL A 57 -28.39 10.09 3.79
C VAL A 57 -28.15 11.52 4.27
N LEU A 58 -26.93 11.83 4.74
CA LEU A 58 -26.55 13.20 5.10
C LEU A 58 -26.67 14.13 3.89
N LEU A 59 -26.14 13.73 2.74
CA LEU A 59 -26.22 14.51 1.51
C LEU A 59 -27.68 14.82 1.15
N GLY A 60 -28.57 13.83 1.20
CA GLY A 60 -30.01 14.01 0.99
C GLY A 60 -30.62 15.01 1.97
N LEU A 61 -30.30 14.89 3.27
CA LEU A 61 -30.77 15.83 4.29
C LEU A 61 -30.29 17.27 4.01
N PHE A 62 -29.04 17.46 3.60
CA PHE A 62 -28.50 18.78 3.28
C PHE A 62 -29.07 19.36 1.98
N VAL A 63 -29.43 18.52 1.00
CA VAL A 63 -30.11 18.96 -0.23
C VAL A 63 -31.48 19.56 0.08
N GLU A 64 -32.25 18.94 0.99
CA GLU A 64 -33.55 19.48 1.46
C GLU A 64 -33.40 20.84 2.17
N ILE A 65 -32.25 21.08 2.80
CA ILE A 65 -31.92 22.35 3.49
C ILE A 65 -31.30 23.39 2.50
N GLU A 66 -31.35 23.14 1.19
CA GLU A 66 -30.70 23.94 0.12
C GLU A 66 -29.17 24.10 0.28
N PHE A 67 -28.56 23.32 1.18
CA PHE A 67 -27.14 23.38 1.54
C PHE A 67 -26.36 22.12 1.10
N GLY A 68 -26.95 21.34 0.19
CA GLY A 68 -26.35 20.09 -0.31
C GLY A 68 -25.06 20.31 -1.09
N LEU A 69 -24.99 21.39 -1.88
CA LEU A 69 -23.84 21.67 -2.75
C LEU A 69 -22.56 21.98 -1.94
N PRO A 70 -22.56 22.87 -0.94
CA PRO A 70 -21.40 23.06 -0.06
C PRO A 70 -20.95 21.77 0.64
N PHE A 71 -21.89 20.98 1.18
CA PHE A 71 -21.59 19.70 1.83
C PHE A 71 -20.93 18.70 0.85
N PHE A 72 -21.45 18.62 -0.37
CA PHE A 72 -20.90 17.76 -1.42
C PHE A 72 -19.49 18.19 -1.82
N VAL A 73 -19.26 19.48 -2.07
CA VAL A 73 -17.96 20.01 -2.48
C VAL A 73 -16.90 19.77 -1.41
N ILE A 74 -17.20 20.05 -0.14
CA ILE A 74 -16.27 19.79 0.98
C ILE A 74 -15.98 18.29 1.11
N SER A 75 -17.02 17.44 0.97
CA SER A 75 -16.84 15.99 0.98
C SER A 75 -15.95 15.49 -0.15
N LEU A 76 -16.09 16.07 -1.35
CA LEU A 76 -15.25 15.76 -2.50
C LEU A 76 -13.80 16.13 -2.25
N PHE A 77 -13.54 17.32 -1.69
CA PHE A 77 -12.19 17.72 -1.28
C PHE A 77 -11.62 16.78 -0.22
N TYR A 78 -12.42 16.31 0.73
CA TYR A 78 -11.98 15.33 1.71
C TYR A 78 -11.56 14.01 1.04
N TRP A 79 -12.36 13.47 0.12
CA TRP A 79 -12.00 12.28 -0.64
C TRP A 79 -10.75 12.47 -1.50
N LEU A 80 -10.65 13.62 -2.16
CA LEU A 80 -9.50 13.97 -2.99
C LEU A 80 -8.23 14.08 -2.16
N TYR A 81 -8.32 14.74 -1.00
CA TYR A 81 -7.24 14.83 -0.05
C TYR A 81 -6.81 13.44 0.42
N GLN A 82 -7.74 12.58 0.83
CA GLN A 82 -7.42 11.21 1.26
C GLN A 82 -6.85 10.36 0.11
N GLY A 83 -7.31 10.55 -1.13
CA GLY A 83 -6.84 9.82 -2.31
C GLY A 83 -5.46 10.27 -2.79
N PHE A 84 -5.13 11.56 -2.68
CA PHE A 84 -3.80 12.08 -3.01
C PHE A 84 -2.82 12.05 -1.85
N ARG A 85 -3.31 11.94 -0.61
CA ARG A 85 -2.47 11.76 0.57
C ARG A 85 -1.95 10.33 0.59
N SER A 86 -0.88 10.08 -0.16
CA SER A 86 -0.07 8.89 0.09
C SER A 86 0.61 9.10 1.46
N PRO A 87 0.31 8.28 2.48
CA PRO A 87 0.90 8.44 3.81
C PRO A 87 2.38 8.04 3.84
N ALA A 88 2.89 7.41 2.78
CA ALA A 88 4.28 7.02 2.66
C ALA A 88 5.11 8.19 2.08
N PRO A 89 6.24 8.55 2.71
CA PRO A 89 7.33 9.20 1.99
C PRO A 89 7.65 8.37 0.74
N ARG A 90 7.83 9.01 -0.41
CA ARG A 90 8.19 8.29 -1.64
C ARG A 90 9.47 7.50 -1.38
N GLU A 91 9.45 6.20 -1.67
CA GLU A 91 10.64 5.38 -1.53
C GLU A 91 11.70 5.84 -2.55
N PRO A 92 13.00 5.87 -2.19
CA PRO A 92 14.05 6.21 -3.13
C PRO A 92 14.04 5.23 -4.31
N GLY A 93 13.56 5.68 -5.48
CA GLY A 93 13.42 4.85 -6.68
C GLY A 93 11.98 4.63 -7.16
N GLU A 94 10.96 5.17 -6.47
CA GLU A 94 9.60 5.20 -7.01
C GLU A 94 9.59 6.03 -8.31
N LEU A 95 9.12 5.42 -9.41
CA LEU A 95 9.20 6.00 -10.75
C LEU A 95 8.42 7.33 -10.81
N SER A 96 9.14 8.45 -10.67
CA SER A 96 8.59 9.76 -11.00
C SER A 96 8.52 9.90 -12.52
N ALA A 97 7.65 10.77 -13.04
CA ALA A 97 7.61 11.06 -14.48
C ALA A 97 8.96 11.58 -15.02
N TYR A 98 9.79 12.16 -14.14
CA TYR A 98 11.14 12.62 -14.46
C TYR A 98 12.22 11.55 -14.27
N SER A 99 11.89 10.32 -13.85
CA SER A 99 12.85 9.20 -13.80
C SER A 99 13.47 8.89 -15.16
N VAL A 100 12.74 9.14 -16.25
CA VAL A 100 13.24 9.06 -17.64
C VAL A 100 14.40 10.05 -17.87
N PHE A 101 14.43 11.16 -17.14
CA PHE A 101 15.40 12.24 -17.29
C PHE A 101 16.36 12.40 -16.08
N ASN A 102 16.05 11.78 -14.95
CA ASN A 102 16.82 11.81 -13.71
C ASN A 102 16.79 10.42 -13.04
N PRO A 103 17.50 9.43 -13.63
CA PRO A 103 17.49 8.05 -13.17
C PRO A 103 18.08 7.88 -11.75
N ASP A 104 18.97 8.79 -11.35
CA ASP A 104 19.62 8.76 -10.03
C ASP A 104 18.81 9.48 -8.93
N CYS A 105 17.61 10.00 -9.26
CA CYS A 105 16.76 10.76 -8.35
C CYS A 105 17.51 11.89 -7.63
N GLN A 106 18.47 12.53 -8.30
CA GLN A 106 19.24 13.61 -7.70
C GLN A 106 18.39 14.89 -7.60
N PRO A 107 18.51 15.67 -6.52
CA PRO A 107 17.85 16.98 -6.45
C PRO A 107 18.30 17.84 -7.63
N LEU A 108 17.33 18.38 -8.37
CA LEU A 108 17.62 19.17 -9.57
C LEU A 108 18.36 20.45 -9.17
N LEU A 109 19.30 20.91 -9.99
CA LEU A 109 19.94 22.20 -9.80
C LEU A 109 18.87 23.30 -9.84
N GLY A 110 18.60 23.93 -8.69
CA GLY A 110 17.52 24.91 -8.50
C GLY A 110 16.23 24.34 -7.90
N SER A 111 16.15 23.06 -7.53
CA SER A 111 15.05 22.57 -6.70
C SER A 111 15.19 23.19 -5.31
N VAL A 112 14.15 23.88 -4.86
CA VAL A 112 14.12 24.44 -3.51
C VAL A 112 14.17 23.27 -2.53
N THR A 113 15.27 23.12 -1.80
CA THR A 113 15.35 22.08 -0.77
C THR A 113 14.34 22.40 0.32
N ALA A 114 13.81 21.37 0.98
CA ALA A 114 12.78 21.55 2.00
C ALA A 114 13.25 22.53 3.08
N GLU A 115 14.52 22.48 3.49
CA GLU A 115 15.10 23.44 4.42
C GLU A 115 15.19 24.88 3.89
N GLN A 116 15.41 25.09 2.59
CA GLN A 116 15.46 26.42 2.00
C GLN A 116 14.04 27.02 1.81
N LEU A 117 13.09 26.18 1.43
CA LEU A 117 11.67 26.54 1.33
C LEU A 117 11.11 26.92 2.71
N GLU A 118 11.42 26.14 3.75
CA GLU A 118 10.97 26.41 5.12
C GLU A 118 11.55 27.71 5.67
N ARG A 119 12.81 28.03 5.35
CA ARG A 119 13.40 29.34 5.66
C ARG A 119 12.63 30.45 4.97
N GLU A 120 12.44 30.38 3.66
CA GLU A 120 11.74 31.43 2.90
C GLU A 120 10.27 31.62 3.36
N MET A 121 9.52 30.54 3.59
CA MET A 121 8.14 30.62 4.09
C MET A 121 8.07 31.07 5.55
N GLY A 122 9.03 30.66 6.39
CA GLY A 122 9.15 31.11 7.77
C GLY A 122 9.40 32.62 7.85
N TYR A 123 10.26 33.16 6.97
CA TYR A 123 10.50 34.60 6.90
C TYR A 123 9.29 35.38 6.35
N ILE A 124 8.58 34.89 5.32
CA ILE A 124 7.36 35.54 4.81
C ILE A 124 6.27 35.60 5.90
N SER A 125 6.16 34.56 6.73
CA SER A 125 5.18 34.49 7.81
C SER A 125 5.50 35.41 9.00
N ILE A 126 6.75 35.87 9.13
CA ILE A 126 7.20 36.75 10.23
C ILE A 126 7.16 38.24 9.81
N LEU A 127 7.14 38.52 8.50
CA LEU A 127 7.21 39.89 7.96
C LEU A 127 5.85 40.49 7.59
N MET A 128 4.74 39.78 7.84
CA MET A 128 3.35 40.21 7.61
C MET A 128 2.59 40.30 8.92
#